data_AF-A0A2T4TWW0-F1
#
_entry.id   AF-A0A2T4TWW0-F1
#
_cell.length_a   1.000
_cell.length_b   1.000
_cell.length_c   1.000
_cell.angle_alpha   90.00
_cell.angle_beta   90.00
_cell.angle_gamma   90.00
#
_symmetry.space_group_name_H-M   'P 1'
#
loop_
_entity.id
_entity.type
_entity.pdbx_description
1 polymer ?
#
loop_
_entity_poly.entity_id
_entity_poly.type
_entity_poly.pdbx_seq_one_letter_code
_entity_poly.pdbx_strand_id
1 'polypeptide(L)'
;MRFHYSKHLHEELDRRKISRKLLEQVLQGPEQKVPEVDNVTCYQSQVEIEGKPCLLRVMVNETVDPPVVVTVYRTSKISKYWRVP
;
A
#
# COMPACT_ATOMS: atom_id res chain seq x y z
N MET A 1 9.13 10.17 5.73
CA MET A 1 7.97 11.07 5.50
C MET A 1 6.94 10.82 6.58
N ARG A 2 6.21 11.86 7.00
CA ARG A 2 5.07 11.72 7.90
C ARG A 2 3.82 11.46 7.04
N PHE A 3 2.99 10.50 7.44
CA PHE A 3 1.74 10.17 6.76
C PHE A 3 0.57 10.34 7.72
N HIS A 4 -0.59 10.75 7.21
CA HIS A 4 -1.86 10.63 7.92
C HIS A 4 -2.57 9.33 7.50
N TYR A 5 -3.20 8.68 8.46
CA TYR A 5 -3.95 7.44 8.25
C TYR A 5 -5.44 7.73 8.29
N SER A 6 -6.15 7.37 7.23
CA SER A 6 -7.61 7.52 7.20
C SER A 6 -8.28 6.54 8.17
N LYS A 7 -9.53 6.83 8.59
CA LYS A 7 -10.33 5.85 9.35
C LYS A 7 -10.49 4.54 8.58
N HIS A 8 -10.74 4.62 7.27
CA HIS A 8 -10.89 3.47 6.40
C HIS A 8 -9.62 2.59 6.36
N LEU A 9 -8.43 3.20 6.43
CA LEU A 9 -7.18 2.45 6.49
C LEU A 9 -7.12 1.51 7.70
N HIS A 10 -7.53 2.01 8.87
CA HIS A 10 -7.52 1.20 10.10
C HIS A 10 -8.46 0.00 9.98
N GLU A 11 -9.67 0.23 9.46
CA GLU A 11 -10.64 -0.85 9.19
C GLU A 11 -10.08 -1.90 8.22
N GLU A 12 -9.35 -1.47 7.18
CA GLU A 12 -8.75 -2.38 6.20
C GLU A 12 -7.55 -3.16 6.74
N LEU A 13 -6.73 -2.55 7.61
CA LEU A 13 -5.63 -3.24 8.30
C LEU A 13 -6.18 -4.40 9.13
N ASP A 14 -7.20 -4.14 9.94
CA ASP A 14 -7.83 -5.12 10.81
C ASP A 14 -8.54 -6.20 10.00
N ARG A 15 -9.38 -5.79 9.04
CA ARG A 15 -10.18 -6.71 8.19
C ARG A 15 -9.29 -7.66 7.39
N ARG A 16 -8.16 -7.18 6.87
CA ARG A 16 -7.27 -7.98 6.00
C ARG A 16 -6.08 -8.59 6.75
N LYS A 17 -5.99 -8.39 8.07
CA LYS A 17 -4.90 -8.85 8.94
C LYS A 17 -3.53 -8.42 8.42
N ILE A 18 -3.44 -7.17 7.98
CA ILE A 18 -2.19 -6.58 7.49
C ILE A 18 -1.53 -5.89 8.68
N SER A 19 -0.30 -6.28 9.00
CA SER A 19 0.41 -5.67 10.12
C SER A 19 0.80 -4.23 9.78
N ARG A 20 0.71 -3.35 10.78
CA ARG A 20 1.16 -1.96 10.64
C ARG A 20 2.64 -1.85 10.25
N LYS A 21 3.48 -2.77 10.73
CA LYS A 21 4.90 -2.86 10.36
C LYS A 21 5.07 -3.02 8.84
N LEU A 22 4.28 -3.88 8.21
CA LEU A 22 4.36 -4.12 6.77
C LEU A 22 3.90 -2.90 5.97
N LEU A 23 2.82 -2.24 6.42
CA LEU A 23 2.38 -0.95 5.85
C LEU A 23 3.50 0.09 5.91
N GLU A 24 4.13 0.26 7.07
CA GLU A 24 5.19 1.26 7.27
C GLU A 24 6.44 0.96 6.43
N GLN A 25 6.82 -0.31 6.28
CA GLN A 25 7.92 -0.71 5.38
C GLN A 25 7.66 -0.28 3.93
N VAL A 26 6.45 -0.54 3.41
CA VAL A 26 6.07 -0.15 2.04
C VAL A 26 5.94 1.37 1.89
N LEU A 27 5.47 2.08 2.91
CA LEU A 27 5.42 3.55 2.88
C LEU A 27 6.80 4.20 2.89
N GLN A 28 7.77 3.61 3.59
CA GLN A 28 9.13 4.15 3.72
C GLN A 28 10.02 3.82 2.53
N GLY A 29 9.87 2.64 1.94
CA GLY A 29 10.66 2.18 0.82
C GLY A 29 9.84 1.32 -0.13
N PRO A 30 8.89 1.91 -0.88
CA PRO A 30 8.10 1.15 -1.84
C PRO A 30 8.99 0.66 -2.98
N GLU A 31 8.90 -0.63 -3.32
CA GLU A 31 9.55 -1.16 -4.52
C GLU A 31 9.04 -0.49 -5.79
N GLN A 32 7.75 -0.12 -5.84
CA GLN A 32 7.16 0.64 -6.94
C GLN A 32 6.18 1.69 -6.45
N LYS A 33 6.18 2.84 -7.11
CA LYS A 33 5.10 3.83 -7.05
C LYS A 33 4.40 3.85 -8.40
N VAL A 34 3.14 3.44 -8.42
CA VAL A 34 2.34 3.35 -9.64
C VAL A 34 1.24 4.41 -9.55
N PRO A 35 1.19 5.39 -10.46
CA PRO A 35 0.06 6.30 -10.55
C PRO A 35 -1.22 5.51 -10.79
N GLU A 36 -2.23 5.72 -9.96
CA GLU A 36 -3.59 5.19 -10.17
C GLU A 36 -4.50 6.32 -10.67
N VAL A 37 -5.81 6.09 -10.63
CA VAL A 37 -6.80 7.11 -10.99
C VAL A 37 -6.75 8.31 -10.04
N ASP A 38 -7.04 9.48 -10.61
CA ASP A 38 -7.14 10.77 -9.93
C ASP A 38 -5.84 11.18 -9.22
N ASN A 39 -5.93 11.42 -7.90
CA ASN A 39 -4.89 11.98 -7.04
C ASN A 39 -4.20 10.92 -6.18
N VAL A 40 -4.34 9.64 -6.55
CA VAL A 40 -3.86 8.51 -5.75
C VAL A 40 -2.66 7.86 -6.43
N THR A 41 -1.58 7.74 -5.68
CA THR A 41 -0.42 6.94 -6.04
C THR A 41 -0.45 5.63 -5.26
N CYS A 42 -0.37 4.49 -5.96
CA CYS A 42 -0.23 3.18 -5.34
C CYS A 42 1.24 2.91 -5.02
N TYR A 43 1.57 2.89 -3.74
CA TYR A 43 2.83 2.41 -3.22
C TYR A 43 2.71 0.89 -3.08
N GLN A 44 3.51 0.13 -3.82
CA GLN A 44 3.40 -1.32 -3.82
C GLN A 44 4.75 -2.00 -3.64
N SER A 45 4.73 -3.16 -2.98
CA SER A 45 5.91 -4.01 -2.79
C SER A 45 5.50 -5.46 -2.63
N GLN A 46 6.35 -6.36 -3.13
CA GLN A 46 6.23 -7.78 -2.91
C GLN A 46 6.61 -8.08 -1.47
N VAL A 47 5.74 -8.84 -0.80
CA VAL A 47 5.85 -9.17 0.61
C VAL A 47 5.52 -10.63 0.81
N GLU A 48 6.12 -11.25 1.80
CA GLU A 48 5.73 -12.58 2.22
C GLU A 48 4.72 -12.48 3.36
N ILE A 49 3.55 -13.08 3.16
CA ILE A 49 2.52 -13.16 4.20
C ILE A 49 2.10 -14.63 4.32
N GLU A 50 2.25 -15.19 5.51
CA GLU A 50 1.94 -16.61 5.78
C GLU A 50 2.70 -17.58 4.85
N GLY A 51 3.97 -17.28 4.57
CA GLY A 51 4.82 -18.14 3.70
C GLY A 51 4.54 -18.01 2.21
N LYS A 52 3.70 -17.06 1.79
CA LYS A 52 3.29 -16.90 0.38
C LYS A 52 3.65 -15.50 -0.15
N PRO A 53 4.22 -15.42 -1.36
CA PRO A 53 4.47 -14.13 -2.00
C PRO A 53 3.13 -13.47 -2.33
N CYS A 54 2.98 -12.23 -1.88
CA CYS A 54 1.83 -11.37 -2.12
C CYS A 54 2.34 -10.00 -2.57
N LEU A 55 1.50 -9.25 -3.26
CA LEU A 55 1.73 -7.82 -3.48
C LEU A 55 0.93 -7.03 -2.46
N LEU A 56 1.60 -6.24 -1.63
CA LEU A 56 0.96 -5.22 -0.82
C LEU A 56 0.79 -3.97 -1.65
N ARG A 57 -0.43 -3.42 -1.65
CA ARG A 57 -0.79 -2.20 -2.37
C ARG A 57 -1.36 -1.20 -1.36
N VAL A 58 -0.70 -0.05 -1.27
CA VAL A 58 -1.01 1.04 -0.34
C VAL A 58 -1.37 2.26 -1.16
N MET A 59 -2.61 2.73 -1.03
CA MET A 59 -3.11 3.87 -1.79
C MET A 59 -2.85 5.15 -1.02
N VAL A 60 -2.04 6.03 -1.59
CA VAL A 60 -1.60 7.28 -0.97
C VAL A 60 -2.10 8.45 -1.80
N ASN A 61 -2.84 9.36 -1.17
CA ASN A 61 -3.10 10.67 -1.72
C ASN A 61 -1.90 11.58 -1.40
N GLU A 62 -1.09 11.85 -2.41
CA GLU A 62 0.11 12.69 -2.31
C GLU A 62 -0.17 14.18 -2.56
N THR A 63 -1.41 14.56 -2.91
CA THR A 63 -1.74 15.97 -3.23
C THR A 63 -2.01 16.83 -1.99
N VAL A 64 -1.97 16.23 -0.81
CA VAL A 64 -2.15 16.90 0.49
C VAL A 64 -0.91 16.73 1.36
N ASP A 65 -0.63 17.71 2.21
CA ASP A 65 0.51 17.68 3.14
C ASP A 65 0.02 17.66 4.61
N PRO A 66 0.35 16.63 5.40
CA PRO A 66 1.12 15.45 5.00
C PRO A 66 0.28 14.44 4.19
N PRO A 67 0.90 13.60 3.34
CA PRO A 67 0.19 12.66 2.50
C PRO A 67 -0.73 11.74 3.30
N VAL A 68 -1.90 11.44 2.73
CA VAL A 68 -2.93 10.63 3.39
C VAL A 68 -2.96 9.23 2.80
N VAL A 69 -2.80 8.22 3.65
CA VAL A 69 -2.99 6.83 3.26
C VAL A 69 -4.47 6.50 3.34
N VAL A 70 -5.06 6.22 2.18
CA VAL A 70 -6.51 6.08 2.03
C VAL A 70 -6.94 4.64 2.31
N THR A 71 -6.27 3.66 1.71
CA THR A 71 -6.61 2.24 1.84
C THR A 71 -5.38 1.35 1.65
N VAL A 72 -5.46 0.11 2.12
CA VAL A 72 -4.40 -0.89 1.97
C VAL A 72 -5.00 -2.26 1.68
N TYR A 73 -4.35 -3.03 0.82
CA TYR A 73 -4.69 -4.42 0.63
C TYR A 73 -3.55 -5.28 0.10
N ARG A 74 -3.72 -6.60 0.27
CA ARG A 74 -2.87 -7.62 -0.34
C ARG A 74 -3.58 -8.31 -1.50
N THR A 75 -2.82 -8.74 -2.49
CA THR A 75 -3.29 -9.56 -3.61
C THR A 75 -2.24 -10.58 -4.03
N SER A 76 -2.66 -11.79 -4.40
CA SER A 76 -1.78 -12.80 -5.01
C SER A 76 -1.59 -12.58 -6.52
N LYS A 77 -2.34 -11.66 -7.13
CA LYS A 77 -2.28 -11.38 -8.58
C LYS A 77 -1.10 -10.46 -8.92
N ILE A 78 0.11 -10.83 -8.52
CA ILE A 78 1.31 -9.99 -8.70
C ILE A 78 1.49 -9.62 -10.16
N SER A 79 1.43 -10.58 -11.09
CA SER A 79 1.60 -10.34 -12.54
C SER A 79 0.62 -9.34 -13.15
N LYS A 80 -0.58 -9.18 -12.57
CA LYS A 80 -1.58 -8.22 -13.06
C LYS A 80 -1.20 -6.77 -12.71
N TYR A 81 -0.58 -6.59 -11.55
CA TYR A 81 -0.41 -5.29 -10.91
C TYR A 81 1.04 -4.82 -10.88
N TRP A 82 1.99 -5.74 -10.98
CA TRP A 82 3.41 -5.45 -11.09
C TRP A 82 3.69 -4.81 -12.43
N ARG A 83 4.32 -3.64 -12.41
CA ARG A 83 4.71 -2.94 -13.64
C ARG A 83 6.17 -3.25 -13.88
N VAL A 84 6.50 -3.98 -14.94
CA VAL A 84 7.91 -4.17 -15.31
C VAL A 84 8.50 -2.77 -15.60
N PRO A 85 9.72 -2.44 -15.13
CA PRO A 85 10.41 -1.22 -15.53
C PRO A 85 10.55 -1.10 -17.05
#